data_AF-A0A939WYB3-F1
#
_entry.id   AF-A0A939WYB3-F1
#
_cell.length_a   1.000
_cell.length_b   1.000
_cell.length_c   1.000
_cell.angle_alpha   90.00
_cell.angle_beta   90.00
_cell.angle_gamma   90.00
#
_symmetry.space_group_name_H-M   'P 1'
#
loop_
_entity.id
_entity.type
_entity.pdbx_description
1 polymer ?
#
loop_
_entity_poly.entity_id
_entity_poly.type
_entity_poly.pdbx_seq_one_letter_code
_entity_poly.pdbx_strand_id
1 'polypeptide(L)'
;MKRFGDAILAVNNNRRRHHEYVNHPFADLPDPKLEGPRAVRGAVIHDLGSPFDAEPDAYDWHNVKEWKDLAPKYVLMVLRHYVKTQDKQNLQDCKEAVYAAMQYLEKMVNDGENFPLTHGTDDTFDNLSSHGISVYCGSLWIAGLRAAAKIAEILGDKAQADTWNAKADAANKEFDEALWDEAEGYYHFFVTPIEAKDVVADKLPQLADAIKDTLAIDASDVKAALKAINNWLNAGEIPSDVELSKNELRGLKKAWLTAQCKDAFTASWNAKIANDCDDVFADTMLADTYLRLLGLKPICDGKKAKANLLRVYNTNYKANSPLIGAANLVRKDGSPLDEFNFQAHDVWIGIQYSIMTAMMFHGLEKEAAVMGDSMIRNLYDEARIPFAAPEGFNGSCRLHPEALVKAFGMSATAADKMHKELLKKGALLADSRISPKLPRNLPAFVKAFGAIAKSNKVEASALFMLLHSTALKYTAGKYFRPGMVFALLY
;
A
#
# COMPACT_ATOMS: atom_id res chain seq x y z
N MET A 1 -23.72 6.26 2.85
CA MET A 1 -23.35 5.74 4.19
C MET A 1 -24.42 4.85 4.76
N LYS A 2 -25.67 5.30 4.98
CA LYS A 2 -26.74 4.42 5.51
C LYS A 2 -26.90 3.10 4.74
N ARG A 3 -26.96 3.15 3.41
CA ARG A 3 -27.01 1.95 2.54
C ARG A 3 -25.80 1.02 2.69
N PHE A 4 -24.60 1.59 2.87
CA PHE A 4 -23.42 0.81 3.23
C PHE A 4 -23.59 0.19 4.62
N GLY A 5 -24.13 0.94 5.58
CA GLY A 5 -24.51 0.44 6.90
C GLY A 5 -25.45 -0.76 6.81
N ASP A 6 -26.57 -0.65 6.09
CA ASP A 6 -27.51 -1.75 5.87
C ASP A 6 -26.80 -3.01 5.34
N ALA A 7 -25.90 -2.84 4.37
CA ALA A 7 -25.17 -3.95 3.77
C ALA A 7 -24.08 -4.55 4.68
N ILE A 8 -23.41 -3.73 5.51
CA ILE A 8 -22.49 -4.20 6.56
C ILE A 8 -23.23 -5.03 7.61
N LEU A 9 -24.49 -4.69 7.89
CA LEU A 9 -25.32 -5.40 8.86
C LEU A 9 -25.96 -6.68 8.29
N ALA A 10 -25.94 -6.85 6.97
CA ALA A 10 -26.57 -7.98 6.29
C ALA A 10 -25.84 -9.31 6.52
N VAL A 11 -26.57 -10.40 6.32
CA VAL A 11 -26.05 -11.77 6.27
C VAL A 11 -26.54 -12.39 4.96
N ASN A 12 -25.60 -12.91 4.17
CA ASN A 12 -25.93 -13.64 2.96
C ASN A 12 -24.93 -14.79 2.79
N ASN A 13 -25.40 -16.00 3.06
CA ASN A 13 -24.59 -17.23 3.05
C ASN A 13 -24.43 -17.83 1.65
N ASN A 14 -24.90 -17.17 0.59
CA ASN A 14 -24.64 -17.60 -0.77
C ASN A 14 -23.13 -17.64 -0.98
N ARG A 15 -22.61 -18.85 -1.18
CA ARG A 15 -21.19 -19.09 -1.37
C ARG A 15 -20.78 -18.63 -2.76
N ARG A 16 -19.74 -17.80 -2.82
CA ARG A 16 -19.16 -17.27 -4.06
C ARG A 16 -17.71 -17.68 -4.16
N ARG A 17 -17.27 -17.92 -5.39
CA ARG A 17 -15.87 -18.13 -5.75
C ARG A 17 -15.35 -16.89 -6.42
N HIS A 18 -14.05 -16.65 -6.27
CA HIS A 18 -13.40 -15.41 -6.66
C HIS A 18 -12.30 -15.64 -7.70
N HIS A 19 -11.89 -14.55 -8.38
CA HIS A 19 -10.84 -14.57 -9.40
C HIS A 19 -11.18 -15.50 -10.60
N GLU A 20 -10.23 -16.28 -11.11
CA GLU A 20 -10.45 -17.21 -12.23
C GLU A 20 -11.45 -18.34 -11.92
N TYR A 21 -11.91 -18.48 -10.66
CA TYR A 21 -12.80 -19.55 -10.22
C TYR A 21 -14.29 -19.19 -10.23
N VAL A 22 -14.66 -17.95 -10.59
CA VAL A 22 -16.06 -17.45 -10.56
C VAL A 22 -17.05 -18.40 -11.27
N ASN A 23 -16.67 -18.93 -12.43
CA ASN A 23 -17.52 -19.82 -13.24
C ASN A 23 -17.19 -21.31 -13.08
N HIS A 24 -16.41 -21.67 -12.06
CA HIS A 24 -15.93 -23.03 -11.84
C HIS A 24 -16.34 -23.54 -10.45
N PRO A 25 -17.63 -23.86 -10.22
CA PRO A 25 -18.18 -24.20 -8.90
C PRO A 25 -17.63 -25.49 -8.29
N PHE A 26 -16.95 -26.32 -9.08
CA PHE A 26 -16.39 -27.61 -8.66
C PHE A 26 -14.87 -27.70 -8.83
N ALA A 27 -14.19 -26.61 -9.21
CA ALA A 27 -12.74 -26.60 -9.26
C ALA A 27 -12.13 -26.76 -7.86
N ASP A 28 -11.02 -27.49 -7.76
CA ASP A 28 -10.21 -27.45 -6.56
C ASP A 28 -9.64 -26.05 -6.38
N LEU A 29 -9.72 -25.52 -5.17
CA LEU A 29 -9.20 -24.20 -4.84
C LEU A 29 -7.81 -24.34 -4.24
N PRO A 30 -6.81 -23.60 -4.75
CA PRO A 30 -5.47 -23.62 -4.19
C PRO A 30 -5.41 -22.94 -2.82
N ASP A 31 -6.36 -22.05 -2.52
CA ASP A 31 -6.45 -21.30 -1.26
C ASP A 31 -7.92 -21.12 -0.82
N PRO A 32 -8.26 -21.39 0.45
CA PRO A 32 -9.59 -21.11 1.01
C PRO A 32 -10.08 -19.66 0.85
N LYS A 33 -9.18 -18.67 0.77
CA LYS A 33 -9.52 -17.25 0.55
C LYS A 33 -10.27 -17.01 -0.77
N LEU A 34 -10.17 -17.93 -1.73
CA LEU A 34 -10.80 -17.82 -3.04
C LEU A 34 -12.30 -18.15 -3.02
N GLU A 35 -12.87 -18.45 -1.86
CA GLU A 35 -14.29 -18.74 -1.71
C GLU A 35 -14.84 -18.22 -0.36
N GLY A 36 -16.06 -17.69 -0.36
CA GLY A 36 -16.65 -17.14 0.85
C GLY A 36 -18.13 -16.79 0.70
N PRO A 37 -18.83 -16.49 1.82
CA PRO A 37 -20.20 -15.99 1.77
C PRO A 37 -20.25 -14.59 1.12
N ARG A 38 -21.37 -14.28 0.46
CA ARG A 38 -21.59 -12.95 -0.12
C ARG A 38 -21.55 -11.84 0.92
N ALA A 39 -22.17 -12.03 2.10
CA ALA A 39 -22.14 -11.04 3.16
C ALA A 39 -22.03 -11.71 4.55
N VAL A 40 -21.18 -11.13 5.40
CA VAL A 40 -21.04 -11.51 6.81
C VAL A 40 -21.29 -10.25 7.63
N ARG A 41 -22.14 -10.36 8.64
CA ARG A 41 -22.47 -9.24 9.51
C ARG A 41 -21.20 -8.64 10.13
N GLY A 42 -20.96 -7.36 9.88
CA GLY A 42 -19.79 -6.61 10.32
C GLY A 42 -18.63 -6.61 9.33
N ALA A 43 -18.56 -7.55 8.38
CA ALA A 43 -17.59 -7.45 7.29
C ALA A 43 -18.00 -6.31 6.35
N VAL A 44 -17.12 -5.32 6.19
CA VAL A 44 -17.41 -4.22 5.27
C VAL A 44 -17.28 -4.68 3.84
N ILE A 45 -18.29 -4.35 3.03
CA ILE A 45 -18.40 -4.70 1.62
C ILE A 45 -17.57 -3.77 0.74
N HIS A 46 -17.16 -4.26 -0.43
CA HIS A 46 -16.38 -3.47 -1.40
C HIS A 46 -17.24 -2.42 -2.12
N ASP A 47 -18.44 -2.79 -2.54
CA ASP A 47 -19.34 -1.95 -3.34
C ASP A 47 -20.82 -2.22 -3.04
N LEU A 48 -21.71 -1.34 -3.48
CA LEU A 48 -23.17 -1.49 -3.36
C LEU A 48 -23.80 -2.17 -4.59
N GLY A 49 -23.03 -2.97 -5.31
CA GLY A 49 -23.43 -3.62 -6.55
C GLY A 49 -22.81 -3.00 -7.80
N SER A 50 -23.15 -3.58 -8.93
CA SER A 50 -22.75 -3.18 -10.27
C SER A 50 -23.97 -3.18 -11.23
N PRO A 51 -23.85 -2.61 -12.44
CA PRO A 51 -24.91 -2.71 -13.45
C PRO A 51 -25.26 -4.15 -13.86
N PHE A 52 -24.38 -5.12 -13.60
CA PHE A 52 -24.58 -6.54 -13.95
C PHE A 52 -25.01 -7.40 -12.77
N ASP A 53 -24.83 -6.91 -11.55
CA ASP A 53 -25.27 -7.54 -10.31
C ASP A 53 -25.62 -6.44 -9.30
N ALA A 54 -26.90 -6.15 -9.14
CA ALA A 54 -27.37 -5.06 -8.30
C ALA A 54 -27.30 -5.37 -6.79
N GLU A 55 -26.95 -6.60 -6.40
CA GLU A 55 -26.76 -6.93 -4.99
C GLU A 55 -25.44 -6.34 -4.47
N PRO A 56 -25.39 -5.87 -3.21
CA PRO A 56 -24.14 -5.40 -2.61
C PRO A 56 -23.01 -6.43 -2.68
N ASP A 57 -21.79 -5.92 -2.70
CA ASP A 57 -20.54 -6.67 -2.81
C ASP A 57 -20.42 -7.41 -4.14
N ALA A 58 -20.80 -6.81 -5.27
CA ALA A 58 -20.76 -7.44 -6.59
C ALA A 58 -19.34 -7.76 -7.06
N TYR A 59 -18.32 -7.06 -6.56
CA TYR A 59 -16.92 -7.39 -6.82
C TYR A 59 -16.60 -8.85 -6.43
N ASP A 60 -16.03 -9.55 -7.40
CA ASP A 60 -15.75 -10.99 -7.34
C ASP A 60 -14.28 -11.32 -7.61
N TRP A 61 -13.40 -10.35 -7.81
CA TRP A 61 -11.96 -10.61 -8.01
C TRP A 61 -11.28 -11.13 -6.74
N HIS A 62 -11.66 -10.63 -5.55
CA HIS A 62 -11.25 -11.18 -4.25
C HIS A 62 -12.41 -11.32 -3.27
N ASN A 63 -12.24 -12.20 -2.30
CA ASN A 63 -13.08 -12.23 -1.10
C ASN A 63 -12.67 -11.08 -0.15
N VAL A 64 -13.40 -9.98 -0.18
CA VAL A 64 -13.05 -8.77 0.60
C VAL A 64 -13.34 -8.86 2.10
N LYS A 65 -13.85 -9.99 2.59
CA LYS A 65 -14.27 -10.13 4.00
C LYS A 65 -13.08 -10.05 4.94
N GLU A 66 -11.91 -10.39 4.45
CA GLU A 66 -10.67 -10.30 5.20
C GLU A 66 -9.91 -8.99 4.90
N TRP A 67 -10.47 -8.05 4.14
CA TRP A 67 -9.78 -6.79 3.87
C TRP A 67 -9.70 -5.91 5.13
N LYS A 68 -8.50 -5.38 5.39
CA LYS A 68 -8.18 -4.66 6.64
C LYS A 68 -8.50 -3.18 6.56
N ASP A 69 -8.64 -2.62 5.36
CA ASP A 69 -8.80 -1.20 5.11
C ASP A 69 -10.28 -0.73 5.07
N LEU A 70 -11.21 -1.60 4.66
CA LEU A 70 -12.61 -1.24 4.43
C LEU A 70 -13.33 -0.77 5.70
N ALA A 71 -13.17 -1.45 6.83
CA ALA A 71 -13.79 -1.04 8.09
C ALA A 71 -13.29 0.32 8.57
N PRO A 72 -11.97 0.58 8.69
CA PRO A 72 -11.47 1.91 9.02
C PRO A 72 -11.94 3.00 8.05
N LYS A 73 -11.91 2.74 6.73
CA LYS A 73 -12.38 3.68 5.70
C LYS A 73 -13.85 4.06 5.91
N TYR A 74 -14.72 3.08 6.14
CA TYR A 74 -16.13 3.33 6.41
C TYR A 74 -16.33 4.21 7.65
N VAL A 75 -15.67 3.88 8.76
CA VAL A 75 -15.78 4.64 10.02
C VAL A 75 -15.25 6.07 9.87
N LEU A 76 -14.10 6.24 9.21
CA LEU A 76 -13.54 7.55 8.90
C LEU A 76 -14.47 8.39 8.03
N MET A 77 -15.12 7.77 7.02
CA MET A 77 -16.10 8.46 6.17
C MET A 77 -17.34 8.91 6.94
N VAL A 78 -17.87 8.08 7.85
CA VAL A 78 -19.02 8.44 8.71
C VAL A 78 -18.66 9.62 9.60
N LEU A 79 -17.51 9.57 10.29
CA LEU A 79 -17.07 10.67 11.13
C LEU A 79 -16.81 11.95 10.32
N ARG A 80 -16.15 11.84 9.15
CA ARG A 80 -15.90 12.98 8.25
C ARG A 80 -17.19 13.67 7.83
N HIS A 81 -18.21 12.90 7.47
CA HIS A 81 -19.50 13.47 7.12
C HIS A 81 -20.11 14.24 8.30
N TYR A 82 -20.10 13.66 9.50
CA TYR A 82 -20.57 14.35 10.70
C TYR A 82 -19.79 15.63 10.97
N VAL A 83 -18.45 15.61 10.95
CA VAL A 83 -17.62 16.81 11.16
C VAL A 83 -17.99 17.92 10.17
N LYS A 84 -18.26 17.57 8.91
CA LYS A 84 -18.60 18.55 7.87
C LYS A 84 -20.04 19.07 7.94
N THR A 85 -21.01 18.26 8.35
CA THR A 85 -22.44 18.56 8.23
C THR A 85 -23.16 18.78 9.56
N GLN A 86 -22.57 18.29 10.66
CA GLN A 86 -23.17 18.19 11.99
C GLN A 86 -24.45 17.32 12.03
N ASP A 87 -24.68 16.46 11.04
CA ASP A 87 -25.82 15.54 10.98
C ASP A 87 -25.69 14.40 12.00
N LYS A 88 -26.19 14.64 13.22
CA LYS A 88 -26.25 13.64 14.29
C LYS A 88 -27.16 12.46 13.96
N GLN A 89 -28.20 12.65 13.15
CA GLN A 89 -29.12 11.56 12.79
C GLN A 89 -28.40 10.54 11.92
N ASN A 90 -27.62 10.99 10.93
CA ASN A 90 -26.80 10.10 10.13
C ASN A 90 -25.82 9.29 10.99
N LEU A 91 -25.20 9.93 11.98
CA LEU A 91 -24.29 9.26 12.91
C LEU A 91 -25.00 8.18 13.75
N GLN A 92 -26.21 8.47 14.22
CA GLN A 92 -27.05 7.51 14.95
C GLN A 92 -27.48 6.34 14.06
N ASP A 93 -27.93 6.62 12.83
CA ASP A 93 -28.33 5.60 11.85
C ASP A 93 -27.17 4.66 11.50
N CYS A 94 -25.94 5.17 11.49
CA CYS A 94 -24.73 4.40 11.19
C CYS A 94 -24.10 3.72 12.42
N LYS A 95 -24.58 3.98 13.66
CA LYS A 95 -23.96 3.50 14.91
C LYS A 95 -23.75 1.99 14.90
N GLU A 96 -24.80 1.23 14.62
CA GLU A 96 -24.75 -0.23 14.68
C GLU A 96 -23.74 -0.81 13.67
N ALA A 97 -23.68 -0.23 12.46
CA ALA A 97 -22.74 -0.63 11.44
C ALA A 97 -21.29 -0.29 11.80
N VAL A 98 -21.03 0.88 12.39
CA VAL A 98 -19.71 1.27 12.89
C VAL A 98 -19.21 0.27 13.95
N TYR A 99 -20.05 -0.03 14.95
CA TYR A 99 -19.67 -0.95 16.02
C TYR A 99 -19.43 -2.36 15.48
N ALA A 100 -20.32 -2.85 14.62
CA ALA A 100 -20.18 -4.17 14.02
C ALA A 100 -18.94 -4.28 13.14
N ALA A 101 -18.61 -3.25 12.36
CA ALA A 101 -17.42 -3.21 11.53
C ALA A 101 -16.14 -3.27 12.35
N MET A 102 -16.05 -2.44 13.40
CA MET A 102 -14.90 -2.46 14.29
C MET A 102 -14.77 -3.79 15.03
N GLN A 103 -15.86 -4.30 15.60
CA GLN A 103 -15.85 -5.60 16.29
C GLN A 103 -15.49 -6.77 15.36
N TYR A 104 -15.90 -6.71 14.09
CA TYR A 104 -15.54 -7.74 13.12
C TYR A 104 -14.05 -7.70 12.79
N LEU A 105 -13.48 -6.51 12.55
CA LEU A 105 -12.05 -6.35 12.32
C LEU A 105 -11.21 -6.67 13.58
N GLU A 106 -11.72 -6.35 14.77
CA GLU A 106 -11.10 -6.72 16.06
C GLU A 106 -10.97 -8.24 16.23
N LYS A 107 -11.89 -9.04 15.69
CA LYS A 107 -11.79 -10.51 15.73
C LYS A 107 -10.66 -11.07 14.85
N MET A 108 -10.11 -10.27 13.95
CA MET A 108 -8.94 -10.64 13.15
C MET A 108 -7.62 -10.30 13.86
N VAL A 109 -7.67 -9.61 15.00
CA VAL A 109 -6.50 -9.41 15.86
C VAL A 109 -6.33 -10.66 16.70
N ASN A 110 -5.20 -11.35 16.57
CA ASN A 110 -4.96 -12.52 17.41
C ASN A 110 -4.80 -12.10 18.87
N ASP A 111 -5.13 -13.01 19.78
CA ASP A 111 -4.98 -12.77 21.21
C ASP A 111 -3.55 -12.35 21.57
N GLY A 112 -3.41 -11.17 22.19
CA GLY A 112 -2.12 -10.63 22.65
C GLY A 112 -1.40 -9.75 21.61
N GLU A 113 -1.94 -9.65 20.39
CA GLU A 113 -1.47 -8.75 19.34
C GLU A 113 -2.28 -7.44 19.34
N ASN A 114 -1.78 -6.42 18.67
CA ASN A 114 -2.47 -5.12 18.54
C ASN A 114 -3.02 -4.86 17.13
N PHE A 115 -2.73 -5.72 16.14
CA PHE A 115 -3.04 -5.48 14.73
C PHE A 115 -3.79 -6.65 14.09
N PRO A 116 -4.76 -6.38 13.20
CA PRO A 116 -5.26 -7.38 12.27
C PRO A 116 -4.25 -7.49 11.12
N LEU A 117 -3.36 -8.50 11.20
CA LEU A 117 -2.22 -8.65 10.29
C LEU A 117 -2.65 -8.87 8.84
N THR A 118 -1.92 -8.30 7.88
CA THR A 118 -2.15 -8.54 6.45
C THR A 118 -1.52 -9.86 6.00
N HIS A 119 -2.17 -10.52 5.04
CA HIS A 119 -1.75 -11.80 4.47
C HIS A 119 -1.97 -11.81 2.95
N GLY A 120 -1.18 -11.02 2.22
CA GLY A 120 -1.28 -10.88 0.77
C GLY A 120 -2.09 -9.65 0.39
N THR A 121 -3.10 -9.83 -0.48
CA THR A 121 -3.95 -8.76 -1.02
C THR A 121 -5.21 -8.59 -0.18
N ASP A 122 -5.03 -7.93 0.97
CA ASP A 122 -6.09 -7.69 1.96
C ASP A 122 -6.54 -6.21 2.01
N ASP A 123 -6.40 -5.46 0.92
CA ASP A 123 -6.78 -4.05 0.85
C ASP A 123 -7.00 -3.58 -0.60
N THR A 124 -7.28 -2.28 -0.76
CA THR A 124 -7.52 -1.65 -2.07
C THR A 124 -6.41 -1.82 -3.10
N PHE A 125 -5.17 -2.13 -2.70
CA PHE A 125 -4.11 -2.53 -3.62
C PHE A 125 -4.22 -4.03 -3.86
N ASP A 126 -5.30 -4.39 -4.55
CA ASP A 126 -5.75 -5.77 -4.76
C ASP A 126 -4.77 -6.67 -5.54
N ASN A 127 -3.66 -6.13 -6.05
CA ASN A 127 -2.58 -6.87 -6.69
C ASN A 127 -1.19 -6.46 -6.17
N LEU A 128 -1.13 -5.82 -5.00
CA LEU A 128 0.10 -5.51 -4.28
C LEU A 128 0.04 -6.11 -2.88
N SER A 129 0.82 -7.16 -2.65
CA SER A 129 0.78 -7.88 -1.39
C SER A 129 1.55 -7.18 -0.27
N SER A 130 0.99 -7.19 0.93
CA SER A 130 1.71 -6.89 2.17
C SER A 130 1.51 -8.03 3.18
N HIS A 131 2.41 -8.14 4.16
CA HIS A 131 2.33 -9.17 5.19
C HIS A 131 2.61 -8.62 6.59
N GLY A 132 1.83 -9.02 7.59
CA GLY A 132 2.03 -8.60 8.96
C GLY A 132 1.53 -7.19 9.25
N ILE A 133 2.36 -6.38 9.90
CA ILE A 133 2.04 -4.98 10.20
C ILE A 133 2.46 -4.14 8.98
N SER A 134 1.51 -3.79 8.12
CA SER A 134 1.77 -2.93 6.97
C SER A 134 1.53 -1.45 7.28
N VAL A 135 2.30 -0.57 6.64
CA VAL A 135 2.18 0.88 6.84
C VAL A 135 0.79 1.41 6.46
N TYR A 136 0.17 0.82 5.44
CA TYR A 136 -1.16 1.23 4.97
C TYR A 136 -2.27 0.75 5.90
N CYS A 137 -2.42 -0.56 6.07
CA CYS A 137 -3.51 -1.12 6.88
C CYS A 137 -3.31 -0.89 8.37
N GLY A 138 -2.07 -0.91 8.87
CA GLY A 138 -1.75 -0.61 10.26
C GLY A 138 -2.08 0.84 10.65
N SER A 139 -1.77 1.80 9.77
CA SER A 139 -2.10 3.21 10.03
C SER A 139 -3.62 3.45 9.95
N LEU A 140 -4.30 2.82 9.00
CA LEU A 140 -5.76 2.86 8.90
C LEU A 140 -6.43 2.21 10.12
N TRP A 141 -5.93 1.09 10.63
CA TRP A 141 -6.43 0.46 11.85
C TRP A 141 -6.42 1.42 13.04
N ILE A 142 -5.29 2.09 13.29
CA ILE A 142 -5.14 3.11 14.34
C ILE A 142 -6.14 4.25 14.11
N ALA A 143 -6.26 4.73 12.88
CA ALA A 143 -7.17 5.81 12.55
C ALA A 143 -8.65 5.42 12.71
N GLY A 144 -9.00 4.20 12.32
CA GLY A 144 -10.33 3.62 12.48
C GLY A 144 -10.74 3.50 13.94
N LEU A 145 -9.85 3.01 14.82
CA LEU A 145 -10.07 2.97 16.27
C LEU A 145 -10.32 4.37 16.86
N ARG A 146 -9.48 5.37 16.50
CA ARG A 146 -9.65 6.76 16.98
C ARG A 146 -10.94 7.39 16.47
N ALA A 147 -11.28 7.14 15.22
CA ALA A 147 -12.53 7.63 14.63
C ALA A 147 -13.75 6.97 15.31
N ALA A 148 -13.73 5.64 15.50
CA ALA A 148 -14.78 4.91 16.20
C ALA A 148 -14.93 5.41 17.65
N ALA A 149 -13.82 5.64 18.35
CA ALA A 149 -13.81 6.20 19.69
C ALA A 149 -14.46 7.58 19.73
N LYS A 150 -14.17 8.45 18.75
CA LYS A 150 -14.79 9.77 18.66
C LYS A 150 -16.29 9.67 18.40
N ILE A 151 -16.72 8.74 17.55
CA ILE A 151 -18.14 8.50 17.29
C ILE A 151 -18.84 8.00 18.56
N ALA A 152 -18.25 7.05 19.28
CA ALA A 152 -18.78 6.54 20.55
C ALA A 152 -18.93 7.66 21.59
N GLU A 153 -17.92 8.53 21.73
CA GLU A 153 -17.98 9.70 22.61
C GLU A 153 -19.14 10.63 22.25
N ILE A 154 -19.30 10.98 20.97
CA ILE A 154 -20.39 11.86 20.49
C ILE A 154 -21.77 11.25 20.78
N LEU A 155 -21.88 9.92 20.71
CA LEU A 155 -23.10 9.16 20.97
C LEU A 155 -23.30 8.77 22.45
N GLY A 156 -22.44 9.25 23.35
CA GLY A 156 -22.56 9.06 24.80
C GLY A 156 -22.02 7.73 25.35
N ASP A 157 -21.30 6.96 24.55
CA ASP A 157 -20.67 5.69 24.96
C ASP A 157 -19.20 5.89 25.30
N LYS A 158 -18.96 6.51 26.46
CA LYS A 158 -17.61 6.85 26.91
C LYS A 158 -16.74 5.61 27.19
N ALA A 159 -17.32 4.54 27.72
CA ALA A 159 -16.58 3.33 28.06
C ALA A 159 -15.97 2.65 26.82
N GLN A 160 -16.74 2.55 25.74
CA GLN A 160 -16.22 2.02 24.48
C GLN A 160 -15.22 2.98 23.83
N ALA A 161 -15.44 4.30 23.93
CA ALA A 161 -14.50 5.30 23.45
C ALA A 161 -13.12 5.18 24.14
N ASP A 162 -13.10 5.03 25.46
CA ASP A 162 -11.87 4.85 26.24
C ASP A 162 -11.16 3.54 25.85
N THR A 163 -11.93 2.46 25.64
CA THR A 163 -11.40 1.16 25.19
C THR A 163 -10.72 1.26 23.83
N TRP A 164 -11.39 1.84 22.82
CA TRP A 164 -10.81 1.98 21.48
C TRP A 164 -9.63 2.95 21.44
N ASN A 165 -9.64 4.03 22.23
CA ASN A 165 -8.48 4.92 22.34
C ASN A 165 -7.27 4.22 22.98
N ALA A 166 -7.47 3.42 24.02
CA ALA A 166 -6.39 2.64 24.62
C ALA A 166 -5.78 1.63 23.62
N LYS A 167 -6.63 0.94 22.83
CA LYS A 167 -6.17 0.07 21.73
C LYS A 167 -5.40 0.85 20.66
N ALA A 168 -5.91 2.02 20.27
CA ALA A 168 -5.25 2.86 19.27
C ALA A 168 -3.86 3.31 19.73
N ASP A 169 -3.72 3.66 21.01
CA ASP A 169 -2.44 4.10 21.57
C ASP A 169 -1.44 2.95 21.70
N ALA A 170 -1.88 1.75 22.09
CA ALA A 170 -1.04 0.55 22.10
C ALA A 170 -0.57 0.18 20.69
N ALA A 171 -1.50 0.14 19.72
CA ALA A 171 -1.18 -0.12 18.32
C ALA A 171 -0.23 0.94 17.74
N ASN A 172 -0.49 2.23 17.97
CA ASN A 172 0.38 3.30 17.46
C ASN A 172 1.80 3.22 18.00
N LYS A 173 1.97 2.84 19.27
CA LYS A 173 3.31 2.63 19.84
C LYS A 173 4.05 1.51 19.09
N GLU A 174 3.41 0.35 18.94
CA GLU A 174 4.02 -0.79 18.23
C GLU A 174 4.26 -0.48 16.74
N PHE A 175 3.34 0.24 16.08
CA PHE A 175 3.51 0.69 14.68
C PHE A 175 4.78 1.52 14.50
N ASP A 176 5.00 2.49 15.38
CA ASP A 176 6.18 3.36 15.32
C ASP A 176 7.45 2.58 15.63
N GLU A 177 7.44 1.75 16.68
CA GLU A 177 8.57 0.88 17.02
C GLU A 177 8.88 -0.14 15.91
N ALA A 178 7.88 -0.66 15.21
CA ALA A 178 8.06 -1.67 14.16
C ALA A 178 8.53 -1.08 12.84
N LEU A 179 7.92 0.03 12.39
CA LEU A 179 8.04 0.50 11.01
C LEU A 179 8.87 1.77 10.85
N TRP A 180 8.98 2.63 11.86
CA TRP A 180 9.74 3.87 11.71
C TRP A 180 11.25 3.61 11.70
N ASP A 181 11.93 4.03 10.64
CA ASP A 181 13.38 4.04 10.55
C ASP A 181 13.89 5.47 10.71
N GLU A 182 14.45 5.78 11.89
CA GLU A 182 14.95 7.11 12.23
C GLU A 182 16.13 7.53 11.34
N ALA A 183 16.99 6.58 10.97
CA ALA A 183 18.18 6.86 10.17
C ALA A 183 17.82 7.21 8.72
N GLU A 184 16.79 6.54 8.18
CA GLU A 184 16.34 6.74 6.81
C GLU A 184 15.19 7.76 6.66
N GLY A 185 14.49 8.07 7.75
CA GLY A 185 13.44 9.08 7.82
C GLY A 185 12.12 8.66 7.16
N TYR A 186 11.72 7.39 7.22
CA TYR A 186 10.43 6.92 6.70
C TYR A 186 9.91 5.66 7.41
N TYR A 187 8.63 5.35 7.16
CA TYR A 187 8.03 4.08 7.59
C TYR A 187 8.24 2.99 6.54
N HIS A 188 8.82 1.85 6.93
CA HIS A 188 8.95 0.65 6.07
C HIS A 188 7.60 0.13 5.61
N PHE A 189 7.53 -0.52 4.45
CA PHE A 189 6.27 -0.96 3.85
C PHE A 189 5.52 -1.95 4.75
N PHE A 190 6.22 -2.97 5.26
CA PHE A 190 5.67 -3.87 6.28
C PHE A 190 6.74 -4.68 7.01
N VAL A 191 6.39 -5.17 8.20
CA VAL A 191 7.16 -6.19 8.92
C VAL A 191 6.27 -7.35 9.36
N THR A 192 6.85 -8.54 9.41
CA THR A 192 6.21 -9.78 9.82
C THR A 192 6.56 -10.13 11.26
N PRO A 193 5.66 -9.95 12.24
CA PRO A 193 5.88 -10.38 13.63
C PRO A 193 5.88 -11.91 13.74
N ILE A 194 6.42 -12.44 14.83
CA ILE A 194 6.20 -13.84 15.22
C ILE A 194 4.80 -13.99 15.80
N GLU A 195 4.11 -15.06 15.38
CA GLU A 195 2.72 -15.41 15.73
C GLU A 195 2.68 -16.78 16.42
N ALA A 196 1.57 -17.12 17.07
CA ALA A 196 1.42 -18.41 17.76
C ALA A 196 1.62 -19.63 16.84
N LYS A 197 1.21 -19.53 15.56
CA LYS A 197 1.39 -20.59 14.55
C LYS A 197 2.84 -20.83 14.15
N ASP A 198 3.74 -19.92 14.48
CA ASP A 198 5.15 -19.97 14.10
C ASP A 198 6.01 -20.78 15.08
N VAL A 199 5.46 -21.09 16.26
CA VAL A 199 6.21 -21.75 17.33
C VAL A 199 5.65 -23.12 17.70
N VAL A 200 6.53 -23.99 18.15
CA VAL A 200 6.17 -25.26 18.80
C VAL A 200 6.13 -25.01 20.30
N ALA A 201 4.92 -24.92 20.89
CA ALA A 201 4.74 -24.50 22.29
C ALA A 201 5.59 -25.31 23.29
N ASP A 202 5.67 -26.64 23.12
CA ASP A 202 6.47 -27.54 23.97
C ASP A 202 7.98 -27.30 23.91
N LYS A 203 8.44 -26.50 22.94
CA LYS A 203 9.85 -26.15 22.71
C LYS A 203 10.21 -24.74 23.22
N LEU A 204 9.23 -23.97 23.68
CA LEU A 204 9.46 -22.63 24.24
C LEU A 204 10.36 -22.63 25.48
N PRO A 205 10.30 -23.59 26.42
CA PRO A 205 11.23 -23.62 27.54
C PRO A 205 12.70 -23.75 27.11
N GLN A 206 12.97 -24.54 26.07
CA GLN A 206 14.31 -24.72 25.51
C GLN A 206 14.78 -23.44 24.79
N LEU A 207 13.88 -22.79 24.04
CA LEU A 207 14.18 -21.49 23.43
C LEU A 207 14.50 -20.45 24.52
N ALA A 208 13.68 -20.38 25.57
CA ALA A 208 13.86 -19.44 26.68
C ALA A 208 15.21 -19.61 27.37
N ASP A 209 15.62 -20.87 27.65
CA ASP A 209 16.94 -21.14 28.22
C ASP A 209 18.09 -20.76 27.27
N ALA A 210 17.93 -20.99 25.96
CA ALA A 210 18.95 -20.69 24.95
C ALA A 210 19.16 -19.19 24.72
N ILE A 211 18.14 -18.34 24.97
CA ILE A 211 18.22 -16.89 24.73
C ILE A 211 18.30 -16.04 25.99
N LYS A 212 18.26 -16.64 27.18
CA LYS A 212 18.10 -15.95 28.49
C LYS A 212 19.10 -14.81 28.75
N ASP A 213 20.31 -14.92 28.23
CA ASP A 213 21.37 -13.91 28.42
C ASP A 213 21.14 -12.66 27.56
N THR A 214 20.29 -12.75 26.53
CA THR A 214 19.93 -11.66 25.61
C THR A 214 18.50 -11.17 25.81
N LEU A 215 17.57 -12.09 26.06
CA LEU A 215 16.14 -11.82 26.18
C LEU A 215 15.49 -12.78 27.17
N ALA A 216 14.89 -12.24 28.24
CA ALA A 216 14.04 -13.03 29.13
C ALA A 216 12.63 -13.16 28.54
N ILE A 217 12.13 -14.39 28.43
CA ILE A 217 10.75 -14.69 28.02
C ILE A 217 10.09 -15.64 29.02
N ASP A 218 8.77 -15.48 29.21
CA ASP A 218 7.96 -16.39 30.03
C ASP A 218 7.46 -17.55 29.17
N ALA A 219 8.18 -18.68 29.18
CA ALA A 219 7.81 -19.86 28.40
C ALA A 219 6.49 -20.53 28.86
N SER A 220 5.94 -20.17 30.03
CA SER A 220 4.66 -20.69 30.50
C SER A 220 3.45 -19.97 29.90
N ASP A 221 3.67 -18.74 29.40
CA ASP A 221 2.67 -17.94 28.69
C ASP A 221 3.18 -17.63 27.28
N VAL A 222 2.72 -18.43 26.30
CA VAL A 222 3.04 -18.26 24.88
C VAL A 222 2.82 -16.82 24.43
N LYS A 223 1.73 -16.18 24.86
CA LYS A 223 1.38 -14.82 24.41
C LYS A 223 2.38 -13.81 24.95
N ALA A 224 2.71 -13.91 26.23
CA ALA A 224 3.71 -13.04 26.85
C ALA A 224 5.10 -13.24 26.22
N ALA A 225 5.49 -14.49 25.95
CA ALA A 225 6.75 -14.81 25.28
C ALA A 225 6.84 -14.19 23.89
N LEU A 226 5.83 -14.39 23.03
CA LEU A 226 5.84 -13.85 21.65
C LEU A 226 5.83 -12.32 21.64
N LYS A 227 5.09 -11.70 22.56
CA LYS A 227 5.12 -10.24 22.73
C LYS A 227 6.51 -9.73 23.12
N ALA A 228 7.19 -10.40 24.05
CA ALA A 228 8.57 -10.05 24.43
C ALA A 228 9.54 -10.19 23.25
N ILE A 229 9.40 -11.26 22.45
CA ILE A 229 10.20 -11.48 21.24
C ILE A 229 9.93 -10.37 20.21
N ASN A 230 8.67 -10.07 19.89
CA ASN A 230 8.32 -9.03 18.92
C ASN A 230 8.83 -7.65 19.34
N ASN A 231 8.68 -7.29 20.62
CA ASN A 231 9.25 -6.04 21.15
C ASN A 231 10.77 -5.99 20.97
N TRP A 232 11.48 -7.09 21.24
CA TRP A 232 12.92 -7.19 21.05
C TRP A 232 13.32 -7.11 19.56
N LEU A 233 12.53 -7.69 18.66
CA LEU A 233 12.74 -7.60 17.21
C LEU A 233 12.54 -6.16 16.69
N ASN A 234 11.63 -5.39 17.28
CA ASN A 234 11.35 -4.00 16.91
C ASN A 234 12.37 -3.01 17.49
N ALA A 235 12.90 -3.31 18.68
CA ALA A 235 13.87 -2.48 19.38
C ALA A 235 15.29 -2.60 18.80
N GLY A 236 16.18 -1.69 19.20
CA GLY A 236 17.61 -1.76 18.92
C GLY A 236 18.17 -0.42 18.48
N GLU A 237 19.29 -0.02 19.07
CA GLU A 237 20.07 1.12 18.61
C GLU A 237 21.14 0.62 17.64
N ILE A 238 21.24 1.27 16.48
CA ILE A 238 22.32 1.03 15.52
C ILE A 238 23.36 2.11 15.77
N PRO A 239 24.60 1.77 16.16
CA PRO A 239 25.66 2.75 16.33
C PRO A 239 25.86 3.59 15.07
N SER A 240 26.13 4.88 15.24
CA SER A 240 26.22 5.83 14.11
C SER A 240 27.35 5.52 13.12
N ASP A 241 28.32 4.70 13.51
CA ASP A 241 29.45 4.25 12.70
C ASP A 241 29.19 2.92 11.97
N VAL A 242 28.02 2.30 12.18
CA VAL A 242 27.63 1.04 11.53
C VAL A 242 26.63 1.31 10.41
N GLU A 243 26.99 0.96 9.18
CA GLU A 243 26.09 0.97 8.04
C GLU A 243 25.17 -0.26 8.08
N LEU A 244 24.03 -0.11 8.76
CA LEU A 244 23.01 -1.15 8.90
C LEU A 244 21.63 -0.48 8.97
N SER A 245 20.68 -0.94 8.16
CA SER A 245 19.29 -0.50 8.25
C SER A 245 18.54 -1.22 9.37
N LYS A 246 17.42 -0.63 9.81
CA LYS A 246 16.54 -1.28 10.78
C LYS A 246 15.98 -2.62 10.28
N ASN A 247 15.70 -2.71 8.98
CA ASN A 247 15.22 -3.94 8.34
C ASN A 247 16.28 -5.06 8.39
N GLU A 248 17.53 -4.72 8.05
CA GLU A 248 18.65 -5.68 8.11
C GLU A 248 18.94 -6.13 9.55
N LEU A 249 18.93 -5.21 10.52
CA LEU A 249 19.07 -5.56 11.94
C LEU A 249 17.97 -6.54 12.37
N ARG A 250 16.72 -6.27 12.00
CA ARG A 250 15.59 -7.14 12.32
C ARG A 250 15.75 -8.52 11.67
N GLY A 251 16.20 -8.59 10.42
CA GLY A 251 16.53 -9.85 9.73
C GLY A 251 17.62 -10.64 10.46
N LEU A 252 18.71 -9.98 10.87
CA LEU A 252 19.80 -10.59 11.64
C LEU A 252 19.30 -11.14 12.98
N LYS A 253 18.44 -10.39 13.68
CA LYS A 253 17.82 -10.82 14.93
C LYS A 253 16.94 -12.06 14.76
N LYS A 254 16.11 -12.09 13.70
CA LYS A 254 15.29 -13.27 13.37
C LYS A 254 16.16 -14.49 13.07
N ALA A 255 17.22 -14.31 12.29
CA ALA A 255 18.16 -15.39 11.97
C ALA A 255 18.88 -15.91 13.23
N TRP A 256 19.35 -15.00 14.10
CA TRP A 256 19.98 -15.35 15.36
C TRP A 256 19.04 -16.12 16.28
N LEU A 257 17.81 -15.64 16.47
CA LEU A 257 16.79 -16.28 17.30
C LEU A 257 16.50 -17.71 16.81
N THR A 258 16.35 -17.88 15.50
CA THR A 258 16.11 -19.18 14.87
C THR A 258 17.28 -20.14 15.08
N ALA A 259 18.51 -19.64 15.07
CA ALA A 259 19.71 -20.44 15.28
C ALA A 259 19.85 -20.96 16.72
N GLN A 260 19.27 -20.26 17.72
CA GLN A 260 19.36 -20.67 19.13
C GLN A 260 18.51 -21.92 19.44
N CYS A 261 17.37 -22.10 18.77
CA CYS A 261 16.53 -23.27 18.96
C CYS A 261 15.69 -23.56 17.70
N LYS A 262 16.28 -24.22 16.70
CA LYS A 262 15.60 -24.51 15.42
C LYS A 262 14.28 -25.27 15.58
N ASP A 263 14.25 -26.22 16.52
CA ASP A 263 13.07 -27.05 16.78
C ASP A 263 11.92 -26.28 17.43
N ALA A 264 12.15 -25.05 17.91
CA ALA A 264 11.10 -24.20 18.45
C ALA A 264 10.23 -23.54 17.38
N PHE A 265 10.62 -23.60 16.10
CA PHE A 265 9.95 -22.89 15.01
C PHE A 265 9.33 -23.83 13.98
N THR A 266 8.14 -23.46 13.50
CA THR A 266 7.39 -24.23 12.48
C THR A 266 7.80 -23.82 11.07
N ALA A 267 7.26 -24.53 10.06
CA ALA A 267 7.41 -24.14 8.67
C ALA A 267 6.84 -22.73 8.36
N SER A 268 5.81 -22.30 9.11
CA SER A 268 5.22 -20.95 8.98
C SER A 268 6.26 -19.87 9.30
N TRP A 269 7.03 -20.04 10.37
CA TRP A 269 8.13 -19.11 10.70
C TRP A 269 9.15 -19.06 9.59
N ASN A 270 9.66 -20.23 9.18
CA ASN A 270 10.73 -20.35 8.20
C ASN A 270 10.34 -19.71 6.85
N ALA A 271 9.06 -19.75 6.48
CA ALA A 271 8.55 -19.12 5.27
C ALA A 271 8.57 -17.57 5.32
N LYS A 272 8.59 -16.94 6.51
CA LYS A 272 8.50 -15.48 6.65
C LYS A 272 9.69 -14.79 7.33
N ILE A 273 10.74 -15.51 7.74
CA ILE A 273 11.93 -14.92 8.38
C ILE A 273 12.48 -13.72 7.58
N ALA A 274 12.58 -13.86 6.26
CA ALA A 274 13.14 -12.85 5.36
C ALA A 274 12.07 -11.99 4.64
N ASN A 275 10.82 -12.00 5.14
CA ASN A 275 9.69 -11.36 4.48
C ASN A 275 9.41 -9.94 4.99
N ASP A 276 10.32 -9.31 5.73
CA ASP A 276 10.16 -7.88 6.06
C ASP A 276 10.51 -7.04 4.81
N CYS A 277 9.84 -5.90 4.65
CA CYS A 277 9.94 -5.10 3.44
C CYS A 277 10.13 -3.61 3.75
N ASP A 278 11.29 -3.09 3.35
CA ASP A 278 11.71 -1.70 3.49
C ASP A 278 11.53 -0.88 2.21
N ASP A 279 10.79 -1.40 1.22
CA ASP A 279 10.39 -0.63 0.04
C ASP A 279 9.60 0.63 0.46
N VAL A 280 9.68 1.70 -0.33
CA VAL A 280 9.06 2.99 -0.01
C VAL A 280 7.67 3.05 -0.62
N PHE A 281 6.65 3.01 0.23
CA PHE A 281 5.25 3.12 -0.18
C PHE A 281 4.79 4.58 -0.24
N ALA A 282 3.99 4.94 -1.25
CA ALA A 282 3.64 6.33 -1.52
C ALA A 282 2.52 6.85 -0.59
N ASP A 283 1.48 6.06 -0.33
CA ASP A 283 0.28 6.49 0.42
C ASP A 283 0.43 6.27 1.94
N THR A 284 1.64 6.45 2.47
CA THR A 284 2.02 6.24 3.88
C THR A 284 1.34 7.20 4.84
N MET A 285 0.94 8.39 4.37
CA MET A 285 0.39 9.46 5.21
C MET A 285 -1.12 9.63 5.10
N LEU A 286 -1.84 8.75 4.38
CA LEU A 286 -3.30 8.85 4.21
C LEU A 286 -4.03 8.94 5.56
N ALA A 287 -3.82 7.95 6.42
CA ALA A 287 -4.53 7.82 7.68
C ALA A 287 -4.20 8.95 8.66
N ASP A 288 -2.92 9.33 8.76
CA ASP A 288 -2.46 10.44 9.60
C ASP A 288 -3.07 11.77 9.16
N THR A 289 -3.07 12.05 7.85
CA THR A 289 -3.70 13.26 7.28
C THR A 289 -5.20 13.28 7.56
N TYR A 290 -5.87 12.14 7.44
CA TYR A 290 -7.30 12.01 7.78
C TYR A 290 -7.56 12.33 9.26
N LEU A 291 -6.74 11.82 10.17
CA LEU A 291 -6.85 12.12 11.61
C LEU A 291 -6.68 13.60 11.89
N ARG A 292 -5.69 14.26 11.27
CA ARG A 292 -5.48 15.71 11.40
C ARG A 292 -6.68 16.51 10.91
N LEU A 293 -7.22 16.17 9.74
CA LEU A 293 -8.40 16.82 9.17
C LEU A 293 -9.65 16.68 10.06
N LEU A 294 -9.74 15.57 10.80
CA LEU A 294 -10.83 15.30 11.75
C LEU A 294 -10.56 15.84 13.17
N GLY A 295 -9.42 16.51 13.40
CA GLY A 295 -9.04 17.03 14.72
C GLY A 295 -8.75 15.92 15.74
N LEU A 296 -8.34 14.74 15.28
CA LEU A 296 -7.99 13.60 16.12
C LEU A 296 -6.47 13.53 16.36
N LYS A 297 -6.06 12.77 17.38
CA LYS A 297 -4.65 12.51 17.67
C LYS A 297 -3.96 11.94 16.41
N PRO A 298 -2.85 12.52 15.93
CA PRO A 298 -2.12 12.02 14.75
C PRO A 298 -1.34 10.74 15.07
N ILE A 299 -0.95 10.00 14.03
CA ILE A 299 -0.14 8.77 14.13
C ILE A 299 1.29 9.10 14.51
N CYS A 300 1.85 10.16 13.91
CA CYS A 300 3.21 10.59 14.15
C CYS A 300 3.30 12.10 14.37
N ASP A 301 4.45 12.55 14.89
CA ASP A 301 4.72 13.97 15.02
C ASP A 301 4.99 14.63 13.64
N GLY A 302 4.98 15.97 13.62
CA GLY A 302 5.18 16.72 12.39
C GLY A 302 6.56 16.58 11.76
N LYS A 303 7.60 16.21 12.53
CA LYS A 303 8.96 16.00 12.01
C LYS A 303 9.02 14.68 11.25
N LYS A 304 8.52 13.59 11.84
CA LYS A 304 8.44 12.28 11.18
C LYS A 304 7.59 12.34 9.92
N ALA A 305 6.42 12.97 9.99
CA ALA A 305 5.54 13.18 8.84
C ALA A 305 6.27 13.90 7.68
N LYS A 306 6.96 15.00 7.98
CA LYS A 306 7.71 15.76 6.98
C LYS A 306 8.87 14.96 6.38
N ALA A 307 9.64 14.24 7.19
CA ALA A 307 10.74 13.40 6.74
C ALA A 307 10.24 12.28 5.80
N ASN A 308 9.15 11.59 6.20
CA ASN A 308 8.54 10.54 5.41
C ASN A 308 8.01 11.06 4.06
N LEU A 309 7.35 12.22 4.04
CA LEU A 309 6.87 12.84 2.80
C LEU A 309 8.02 13.24 1.87
N LEU A 310 9.12 13.74 2.41
CA LEU A 310 10.33 14.04 1.64
C LEU A 310 10.99 12.76 1.12
N ARG A 311 10.95 11.64 1.87
CA ARG A 311 11.38 10.34 1.36
C ARG A 311 10.57 9.96 0.13
N VAL A 312 9.25 9.91 0.24
CA VAL A 312 8.33 9.59 -0.88
C VAL A 312 8.56 10.52 -2.08
N TYR A 313 8.71 11.82 -1.85
CA TYR A 313 9.00 12.78 -2.93
C TYR A 313 10.31 12.46 -3.66
N ASN A 314 11.37 12.14 -2.92
CA ASN A 314 12.69 11.88 -3.49
C ASN A 314 12.78 10.51 -4.18
N THR A 315 12.17 9.46 -3.61
CA THR A 315 12.24 8.10 -4.16
C THR A 315 11.13 7.86 -5.20
N ASN A 316 9.88 7.89 -4.77
CA ASN A 316 8.73 7.46 -5.58
C ASN A 316 8.46 8.41 -6.74
N TYR A 317 8.76 9.70 -6.58
CA TYR A 317 8.60 10.69 -7.64
C TYR A 317 9.92 11.04 -8.33
N LYS A 318 10.90 11.65 -7.63
CA LYS A 318 12.09 12.22 -8.30
C LYS A 318 13.01 11.16 -8.91
N ALA A 319 13.27 10.06 -8.20
CA ALA A 319 14.13 8.97 -8.68
C ALA A 319 13.37 7.99 -9.59
N ASN A 320 12.12 7.67 -9.26
CA ASN A 320 11.35 6.68 -10.01
C ASN A 320 10.63 7.28 -11.22
N SER A 321 9.55 8.04 -11.03
CA SER A 321 8.68 8.51 -12.12
C SER A 321 8.60 10.05 -12.21
N PRO A 322 9.74 10.73 -12.43
CA PRO A 322 9.77 12.18 -12.40
C PRO A 322 8.98 12.76 -13.57
N LEU A 323 8.35 13.91 -13.32
CA LEU A 323 7.39 14.56 -14.23
C LEU A 323 6.10 13.77 -14.47
N ILE A 324 5.85 12.67 -13.74
CA ILE A 324 4.59 11.90 -13.79
C ILE A 324 3.84 12.02 -12.46
N GLY A 325 4.44 11.50 -11.39
CA GLY A 325 3.92 11.55 -10.02
C GLY A 325 4.65 10.50 -9.16
N ALA A 326 4.25 10.30 -7.92
CA ALA A 326 4.84 9.26 -7.08
C ALA A 326 4.25 7.89 -7.44
N ALA A 327 5.09 6.95 -7.88
CA ALA A 327 4.70 5.54 -8.06
C ALA A 327 4.36 4.91 -6.70
N ASN A 328 3.38 4.01 -6.65
CA ASN A 328 2.83 3.49 -5.40
C ASN A 328 3.86 2.79 -4.50
N LEU A 329 4.77 1.99 -5.08
CA LEU A 329 5.82 1.30 -4.33
C LEU A 329 7.11 1.23 -5.15
N VAL A 330 8.23 1.56 -4.51
CA VAL A 330 9.56 1.53 -5.12
C VAL A 330 10.57 0.93 -4.15
N ARG A 331 11.70 0.43 -4.67
CA ARG A 331 12.81 0.02 -3.80
C ARG A 331 13.30 1.18 -2.95
N LYS A 332 14.02 0.87 -1.87
CA LYS A 332 14.63 1.87 -0.98
C LYS A 332 15.40 2.97 -1.72
N ASP A 333 16.09 2.64 -2.82
CA ASP A 333 16.86 3.56 -3.66
C ASP A 333 16.04 4.33 -4.73
N GLY A 334 14.73 4.08 -4.80
CA GLY A 334 13.82 4.63 -5.81
C GLY A 334 13.78 3.85 -7.12
N SER A 335 14.52 2.75 -7.25
CA SER A 335 14.41 1.87 -8.43
C SER A 335 13.04 1.17 -8.47
N PRO A 336 12.51 0.88 -9.67
CA PRO A 336 11.25 0.18 -9.83
C PRO A 336 11.38 -1.28 -9.35
N LEU A 337 10.28 -1.84 -8.84
CA LEU A 337 10.16 -3.28 -8.57
C LEU A 337 10.19 -4.11 -9.87
N ASP A 338 10.05 -5.43 -9.73
CA ASP A 338 9.86 -6.33 -10.86
C ASP A 338 8.62 -5.91 -11.70
N GLU A 339 8.73 -6.03 -13.03
CA GLU A 339 7.74 -5.51 -14.00
C GLU A 339 6.34 -6.15 -13.87
N PHE A 340 6.23 -7.33 -13.26
CA PHE A 340 4.94 -7.99 -13.01
C PHE A 340 4.17 -7.37 -11.83
N ASN A 341 4.81 -6.54 -10.99
CA ASN A 341 4.16 -5.82 -9.90
C ASN A 341 3.48 -4.54 -10.42
N PHE A 342 2.50 -4.67 -11.31
CA PHE A 342 1.94 -3.53 -12.04
C PHE A 342 1.42 -2.41 -11.12
N GLN A 343 0.74 -2.73 -10.01
CA GLN A 343 0.26 -1.72 -9.07
C GLN A 343 1.38 -1.00 -8.31
N ALA A 344 2.56 -1.59 -8.14
CA ALA A 344 3.71 -0.91 -7.54
C ALA A 344 4.17 0.26 -8.42
N HIS A 345 4.16 0.06 -9.74
CA HIS A 345 4.61 1.03 -10.73
C HIS A 345 3.59 2.12 -11.05
N ASP A 346 2.35 1.93 -10.61
CA ASP A 346 1.28 2.86 -10.88
C ASP A 346 1.43 4.16 -10.09
N VAL A 347 1.12 5.25 -10.77
CA VAL A 347 0.94 6.59 -10.21
C VAL A 347 -0.56 6.84 -10.17
N TRP A 348 -1.20 6.44 -9.07
CA TRP A 348 -2.65 6.67 -8.90
C TRP A 348 -2.92 8.14 -8.63
N ILE A 349 -3.83 8.70 -9.41
CA ILE A 349 -4.14 10.15 -9.38
C ILE A 349 -4.70 10.54 -8.02
N GLY A 350 -5.56 9.70 -7.45
CA GLY A 350 -6.12 9.91 -6.11
C GLY A 350 -5.05 10.01 -5.01
N ILE A 351 -4.05 9.12 -5.08
CA ILE A 351 -2.91 9.11 -4.13
C ILE A 351 -2.06 10.37 -4.30
N GLN A 352 -1.91 10.91 -5.52
CA GLN A 352 -1.18 12.18 -5.69
C GLN A 352 -1.86 13.33 -4.92
N TYR A 353 -3.19 13.42 -4.94
CA TYR A 353 -3.94 14.40 -4.14
C TYR A 353 -3.77 14.16 -2.63
N SER A 354 -3.77 12.90 -2.19
CA SER A 354 -3.49 12.51 -0.80
C SER A 354 -2.10 13.02 -0.35
N ILE A 355 -1.06 12.72 -1.14
CA ILE A 355 0.33 13.12 -0.86
C ILE A 355 0.47 14.64 -0.86
N MET A 356 -0.06 15.34 -1.87
CA MET A 356 0.01 16.80 -1.92
C MET A 356 -0.70 17.46 -0.75
N THR A 357 -1.85 16.93 -0.33
CA THR A 357 -2.54 17.42 0.88
C THR A 357 -1.66 17.26 2.12
N ALA A 358 -1.10 16.07 2.32
CA ALA A 358 -0.19 15.81 3.44
C ALA A 358 1.03 16.74 3.41
N MET A 359 1.62 16.97 2.23
CA MET A 359 2.72 17.92 2.02
C MET A 359 2.34 19.33 2.47
N MET A 360 1.18 19.84 2.05
CA MET A 360 0.71 21.17 2.44
C MET A 360 0.49 21.28 3.96
N PHE A 361 -0.04 20.23 4.61
CA PHE A 361 -0.17 20.19 6.08
C PHE A 361 1.16 20.34 6.83
N HIS A 362 2.27 19.96 6.18
CA HIS A 362 3.60 19.93 6.77
C HIS A 362 4.57 20.96 6.18
N GLY A 363 4.04 21.98 5.49
CA GLY A 363 4.84 23.10 4.95
C GLY A 363 5.77 22.70 3.80
N LEU A 364 5.32 21.77 2.95
CA LEU A 364 5.99 21.29 1.74
C LEU A 364 5.23 21.73 0.48
N GLU A 365 4.75 22.98 0.46
CA GLU A 365 3.89 23.51 -0.62
C GLU A 365 4.63 23.55 -1.96
N LYS A 366 5.95 23.73 -1.95
CA LYS A 366 6.77 23.72 -3.17
C LYS A 366 6.83 22.34 -3.80
N GLU A 367 7.06 21.31 -3.00
CA GLU A 367 7.07 19.91 -3.42
C GLU A 367 5.68 19.49 -3.93
N ALA A 368 4.63 19.88 -3.20
CA ALA A 368 3.24 19.64 -3.61
C ALA A 368 2.92 20.29 -4.96
N ALA A 369 3.29 21.56 -5.16
CA ALA A 369 3.07 22.27 -6.42
C ALA A 369 3.78 21.60 -7.60
N VAL A 370 5.02 21.13 -7.42
CA VAL A 370 5.78 20.42 -8.46
C VAL A 370 5.10 19.10 -8.86
N MET A 371 4.55 18.36 -7.90
CA MET A 371 3.76 17.14 -8.18
C MET A 371 2.45 17.47 -8.89
N GLY A 372 1.76 18.52 -8.46
CA GLY A 372 0.51 19.00 -9.08
C GLY A 372 0.69 19.40 -10.53
N ASP A 373 1.73 20.18 -10.84
CA ASP A 373 2.08 20.57 -12.21
C ASP A 373 2.35 19.35 -13.11
N SER A 374 3.00 18.32 -12.56
CA SER A 374 3.26 17.08 -13.28
C SER A 374 1.96 16.34 -13.57
N MET A 375 1.12 16.14 -12.56
CA MET A 375 -0.15 15.43 -12.72
C MET A 375 -1.08 16.13 -13.74
N ILE A 376 -1.24 17.46 -13.64
CA ILE A 376 -2.05 18.24 -14.60
C ILE A 376 -1.50 18.10 -16.02
N ARG A 377 -0.18 18.24 -16.20
CA ARG A 377 0.45 18.08 -17.52
C ARG A 377 0.20 16.68 -18.10
N ASN A 378 0.31 15.63 -17.30
CA ASN A 378 0.08 14.27 -17.81
C ASN A 378 -1.38 14.03 -18.17
N LEU A 379 -2.32 14.55 -17.38
CA LEU A 379 -3.75 14.39 -17.65
C LEU A 379 -4.19 15.11 -18.92
N TYR A 380 -3.79 16.37 -19.07
CA TYR A 380 -4.33 17.26 -20.09
C TYR A 380 -3.46 17.34 -21.35
N ASP A 381 -2.13 17.31 -21.21
CA ASP A 381 -1.21 17.51 -22.35
C ASP A 381 -0.71 16.19 -22.94
N GLU A 382 -0.32 15.23 -22.07
CA GLU A 382 0.25 13.95 -22.51
C GLU A 382 -0.83 12.93 -22.88
N ALA A 383 -1.68 12.60 -21.93
CA ALA A 383 -2.73 11.62 -22.13
C ALA A 383 -3.89 12.16 -22.99
N ARG A 384 -4.11 13.48 -22.95
CA ARG A 384 -5.18 14.18 -23.69
C ARG A 384 -6.57 13.58 -23.43
N ILE A 385 -6.84 13.22 -22.18
CA ILE A 385 -8.11 12.62 -21.73
C ILE A 385 -8.82 13.47 -20.68
N PRO A 386 -9.13 14.75 -20.98
CA PRO A 386 -9.68 15.69 -20.00
C PRO A 386 -11.00 15.22 -19.35
N PHE A 387 -11.76 14.35 -20.03
CA PHE A 387 -13.07 13.87 -19.58
C PHE A 387 -13.09 12.37 -19.25
N ALA A 388 -11.93 11.74 -19.19
CA ALA A 388 -11.79 10.30 -18.96
C ALA A 388 -10.48 9.97 -18.23
N ALA A 389 -10.14 10.80 -17.23
CA ALA A 389 -8.96 10.54 -16.40
C ALA A 389 -9.00 9.10 -15.86
N PRO A 390 -7.88 8.35 -15.92
CA PRO A 390 -7.81 6.95 -15.53
C PRO A 390 -7.72 6.84 -13.99
N GLU A 391 -7.59 5.63 -13.46
CA GLU A 391 -7.16 5.45 -12.07
C GLU A 391 -5.73 5.99 -11.87
N GLY A 392 -4.84 5.63 -12.79
CA GLY A 392 -3.45 6.04 -12.75
C GLY A 392 -2.71 5.90 -14.08
N PHE A 393 -1.43 6.22 -14.00
CA PHE A 393 -0.47 6.05 -15.08
C PHE A 393 0.68 5.17 -14.63
N ASN A 394 1.25 4.37 -15.53
CA ASN A 394 2.54 3.71 -15.29
C ASN A 394 3.63 4.43 -16.08
N GLY A 395 4.53 5.08 -15.34
CA GLY A 395 5.69 5.81 -15.87
C GLY A 395 7.01 5.05 -15.81
N SER A 396 7.01 3.82 -15.30
CA SER A 396 8.19 2.98 -15.13
C SER A 396 8.31 1.88 -16.20
N CYS A 397 7.62 2.07 -17.32
CA CYS A 397 7.65 1.17 -18.46
C CYS A 397 9.01 1.16 -19.17
N ARG A 398 9.52 -0.05 -19.44
CA ARG A 398 10.78 -0.27 -20.15
C ARG A 398 10.55 -0.56 -21.62
N LEU A 399 11.48 -0.10 -22.45
CA LEU A 399 11.56 -0.54 -23.84
C LEU A 399 12.50 -1.73 -23.93
N HIS A 400 11.94 -2.92 -24.12
CA HIS A 400 12.73 -4.12 -24.38
C HIS A 400 13.09 -4.24 -25.87
N PRO A 401 14.27 -4.78 -26.25
CA PRO A 401 14.65 -5.00 -27.65
C PRO A 401 13.60 -5.78 -28.47
N GLU A 402 12.88 -6.71 -27.85
CA GLU A 402 11.80 -7.49 -28.46
C GLU A 402 10.66 -6.59 -28.98
N ALA A 403 10.42 -5.45 -28.34
CA ALA A 403 9.44 -4.47 -28.81
C ALA A 403 9.88 -3.83 -30.14
N LEU A 404 11.18 -3.60 -30.33
CA LEU A 404 11.74 -3.09 -31.59
C LEU A 404 11.66 -4.14 -32.71
N VAL A 405 11.96 -5.41 -32.39
CA VAL A 405 11.77 -6.54 -33.32
C VAL A 405 10.32 -6.61 -33.78
N LYS A 406 9.37 -6.62 -32.83
CA LYS A 406 7.95 -6.71 -33.11
C LYS A 406 7.43 -5.50 -33.90
N ALA A 407 7.87 -4.30 -33.57
CA ALA A 407 7.38 -3.07 -34.19
C ALA A 407 7.94 -2.84 -35.60
N PHE A 408 9.17 -3.27 -35.87
CA PHE A 408 9.90 -2.88 -37.09
C PHE A 408 10.40 -4.06 -37.94
N GLY A 409 10.16 -5.30 -37.53
CA GLY A 409 10.57 -6.49 -38.28
C GLY A 409 12.08 -6.67 -38.41
N MET A 410 12.86 -6.04 -37.52
CA MET A 410 14.33 -6.13 -37.51
C MET A 410 14.81 -7.38 -36.78
N SER A 411 16.06 -7.79 -37.02
CA SER A 411 16.66 -8.91 -36.27
C SER A 411 16.92 -8.54 -34.80
N ALA A 412 17.00 -9.54 -33.93
CA ALA A 412 17.30 -9.33 -32.50
C ALA A 412 18.63 -8.56 -32.30
N THR A 413 19.69 -8.90 -33.05
CA THR A 413 20.98 -8.20 -32.98
C THR A 413 20.88 -6.73 -33.40
N ALA A 414 20.05 -6.42 -34.41
CA ALA A 414 19.82 -5.03 -34.81
C ALA A 414 19.01 -4.27 -33.75
N ALA A 415 17.99 -4.91 -33.16
CA ALA A 415 17.22 -4.35 -32.06
C ALA A 415 18.09 -4.04 -30.83
N ASP A 416 18.97 -4.95 -30.42
CA ASP A 416 19.90 -4.73 -29.31
C ASP A 416 20.84 -3.56 -29.56
N LYS A 417 21.34 -3.45 -30.80
CA LYS A 417 22.21 -2.34 -31.19
C LYS A 417 21.45 -1.01 -31.12
N MET A 418 20.25 -0.96 -31.69
CA MET A 418 19.39 0.23 -31.67
C MET A 418 19.01 0.62 -30.24
N HIS A 419 18.66 -0.35 -29.39
CA HIS A 419 18.38 -0.13 -27.98
C HIS A 419 19.58 0.50 -27.23
N LYS A 420 20.80 0.00 -27.45
CA LYS A 420 22.03 0.60 -26.89
C LYS A 420 22.30 2.01 -27.41
N GLU A 421 22.00 2.29 -28.68
CA GLU A 421 22.09 3.65 -29.24
C GLU A 421 21.09 4.60 -28.57
N LEU A 422 19.86 4.14 -28.31
CA LEU A 422 18.83 4.91 -27.61
C LEU A 422 19.21 5.20 -26.15
N LEU A 423 19.75 4.22 -25.43
CA LEU A 423 20.34 4.40 -24.09
C LEU A 423 21.43 5.47 -24.11
N LYS A 424 22.43 5.31 -24.99
CA LYS A 424 23.57 6.23 -25.10
C LYS A 424 23.13 7.66 -25.45
N LYS A 425 22.06 7.82 -26.22
CA LYS A 425 21.53 9.13 -26.63
C LYS A 425 20.55 9.73 -25.61
N GLY A 426 20.20 9.00 -24.55
CA GLY A 426 19.31 9.46 -23.48
C GLY A 426 17.83 9.42 -23.82
N ALA A 427 17.42 8.65 -24.84
CA ALA A 427 16.01 8.32 -25.05
C ALA A 427 15.48 7.35 -23.97
N LEU A 428 16.39 6.54 -23.41
CA LEU A 428 16.12 5.58 -22.34
C LEU A 428 16.99 5.90 -21.13
N LEU A 429 16.48 5.62 -19.93
CA LEU A 429 17.24 5.60 -18.68
C LEU A 429 18.12 4.33 -18.61
N ALA A 430 19.07 4.28 -17.68
CA ALA A 430 20.03 3.17 -17.58
C ALA A 430 19.39 1.79 -17.41
N ASP A 431 18.18 1.75 -16.85
CA ASP A 431 17.36 0.56 -16.66
C ASP A 431 16.33 0.37 -17.79
N SER A 432 16.58 0.94 -18.97
CA SER A 432 15.75 0.86 -20.18
C SER A 432 14.35 1.50 -20.08
N ARG A 433 14.02 2.20 -18.99
CA ARG A 433 12.79 3.00 -18.91
C ARG A 433 12.82 4.14 -19.91
N ILE A 434 11.67 4.52 -20.46
CA ILE A 434 11.61 5.69 -21.34
C ILE A 434 12.01 6.94 -20.56
N SER A 435 12.90 7.75 -21.14
CA SER A 435 13.32 9.00 -20.52
C SER A 435 12.13 9.97 -20.43
N PRO A 436 11.83 10.54 -19.25
CA PRO A 436 10.77 11.53 -19.10
C PRO A 436 11.11 12.87 -19.80
N LYS A 437 12.36 13.01 -20.26
CA LYS A 437 12.85 14.14 -21.07
C LYS A 437 12.76 13.88 -22.58
N LEU A 438 12.14 12.79 -23.00
CA LEU A 438 11.95 12.49 -24.42
C LEU A 438 11.17 13.65 -25.10
N PRO A 439 11.64 14.18 -26.24
CA PRO A 439 10.93 15.25 -26.95
C PRO A 439 9.51 14.82 -27.32
N ARG A 440 8.54 15.67 -27.00
CA ARG A 440 7.09 15.39 -27.08
C ARG A 440 6.45 15.74 -28.42
N ASN A 441 7.16 16.48 -29.28
CA ASN A 441 6.73 16.75 -30.63
C ASN A 441 7.67 16.09 -31.64
N LEU A 442 7.09 15.61 -32.74
CA LEU A 442 7.82 14.90 -33.76
C LEU A 442 9.01 15.70 -34.34
N PRO A 443 8.92 17.01 -34.63
CA PRO A 443 10.08 17.77 -35.13
C PRO A 443 11.28 17.78 -34.18
N ALA A 444 11.05 18.04 -32.88
CA ALA A 444 12.11 18.02 -31.87
C ALA A 444 12.68 16.61 -31.67
N PHE A 445 11.82 15.59 -31.74
CA PHE A 445 12.23 14.19 -31.68
C PHE A 445 13.11 13.80 -32.87
N VAL A 446 12.69 14.12 -34.10
CA VAL A 446 13.45 13.86 -35.33
C VAL A 446 14.81 14.56 -35.25
N LYS A 447 14.86 15.79 -34.74
CA LYS A 447 16.12 16.51 -34.53
C LYS A 447 17.06 15.78 -33.56
N ALA A 448 16.53 15.18 -32.49
CA ALA A 448 17.32 14.52 -31.45
C ALA A 448 17.73 13.07 -31.80
N PHE A 449 16.80 12.30 -32.39
CA PHE A 449 16.91 10.84 -32.56
C PHE A 449 16.72 10.36 -34.00
N GLY A 450 16.42 11.24 -34.97
CA GLY A 450 16.19 10.86 -36.36
C GLY A 450 17.40 10.18 -37.03
N ALA A 451 18.62 10.49 -36.58
CA ALA A 451 19.82 9.80 -37.05
C ALA A 451 19.84 8.31 -36.67
N ILE A 452 19.35 7.96 -35.47
CA ILE A 452 19.24 6.56 -34.99
C ILE A 452 18.15 5.83 -35.78
N ALA A 453 17.01 6.49 -36.02
CA ALA A 453 15.95 5.90 -36.85
C ALA A 453 16.46 5.61 -38.27
N LYS A 454 17.14 6.57 -38.89
CA LYS A 454 17.71 6.44 -40.24
C LYS A 454 18.78 5.33 -40.33
N SER A 455 19.71 5.24 -39.38
CA SER A 455 20.76 4.20 -39.39
C SER A 455 20.19 2.78 -39.29
N ASN A 456 19.03 2.64 -38.64
CA ASN A 456 18.34 1.37 -38.46
C ASN A 456 17.22 1.14 -39.49
N LYS A 457 17.10 1.98 -40.52
CA LYS A 457 16.07 1.91 -41.58
C LYS A 457 14.64 1.92 -41.02
N VAL A 458 14.41 2.69 -39.96
CA VAL A 458 13.11 2.89 -39.32
C VAL A 458 12.63 4.32 -39.58
N GLU A 459 11.35 4.48 -39.87
CA GLU A 459 10.73 5.81 -39.95
C GLU A 459 10.76 6.50 -38.58
N ALA A 460 11.26 7.74 -38.53
CA ALA A 460 11.41 8.46 -37.26
C ALA A 460 10.07 8.69 -36.56
N SER A 461 8.98 8.82 -37.31
CA SER A 461 7.60 8.89 -36.78
C SER A 461 7.16 7.58 -36.13
N ALA A 462 7.54 6.43 -36.68
CA ALA A 462 7.22 5.13 -36.12
C ALA A 462 7.99 4.88 -34.82
N LEU A 463 9.27 5.25 -34.77
CA LEU A 463 10.07 5.22 -33.54
C LEU A 463 9.52 6.17 -32.47
N PHE A 464 9.14 7.38 -32.86
CA PHE A 464 8.48 8.34 -31.97
C PHE A 464 7.22 7.72 -31.35
N MET A 465 6.34 7.14 -32.16
CA MET A 465 5.10 6.53 -31.68
C MET A 465 5.36 5.34 -30.73
N LEU A 466 6.31 4.45 -31.06
CA LEU A 466 6.67 3.32 -30.20
C LEU A 466 7.17 3.78 -28.82
N LEU A 467 8.11 4.73 -28.78
CA LEU A 467 8.65 5.22 -27.51
C LEU A 467 7.56 5.91 -26.67
N HIS A 468 6.74 6.78 -27.27
CA HIS A 468 5.70 7.51 -26.54
C HIS A 468 4.55 6.61 -26.07
N SER A 469 4.13 5.62 -26.87
CA SER A 469 3.14 4.61 -26.44
C SER A 469 3.68 3.66 -25.36
N THR A 470 5.01 3.54 -25.25
CA THR A 470 5.65 2.80 -24.17
C THR A 470 5.84 3.65 -22.91
N ALA A 471 6.05 4.97 -23.06
CA ALA A 471 6.45 5.87 -21.98
C ALA A 471 5.41 6.05 -20.88
N LEU A 472 4.13 6.04 -21.24
CA LEU A 472 3.03 6.29 -20.33
C LEU A 472 1.89 5.33 -20.66
N LYS A 473 1.68 4.32 -19.81
CA LYS A 473 0.56 3.39 -19.97
C LYS A 473 -0.56 3.77 -19.01
N TYR A 474 -1.80 3.72 -19.51
CA TYR A 474 -2.98 3.81 -18.65
C TYR A 474 -3.11 2.55 -17.82
N THR A 475 -3.38 2.73 -16.53
CA THR A 475 -3.68 1.61 -15.65
C THR A 475 -5.09 1.76 -15.10
N ALA A 476 -5.83 0.64 -15.11
CA ALA A 476 -7.20 0.43 -14.62
C ALA A 476 -8.24 1.54 -14.91
N GLY A 477 -9.33 1.16 -15.61
CA GLY A 477 -10.51 2.01 -15.79
C GLY A 477 -10.32 3.23 -16.71
N LYS A 478 -11.42 3.75 -17.24
CA LYS A 478 -11.49 5.03 -17.98
C LYS A 478 -12.46 5.99 -17.27
N TYR A 479 -12.36 6.06 -15.95
CA TYR A 479 -13.21 6.92 -15.13
C TYR A 479 -12.44 7.38 -13.90
N PHE A 480 -12.41 8.69 -13.71
CA PHE A 480 -11.86 9.31 -12.52
C PHE A 480 -12.67 8.85 -11.32
N ARG A 481 -12.03 8.35 -10.26
CA ARG A 481 -12.68 8.09 -8.97
C ARG A 481 -12.57 9.33 -8.10
N PRO A 482 -13.61 10.19 -7.99
CA PRO A 482 -13.53 11.41 -7.19
C PRO A 482 -13.37 11.10 -5.69
N GLY A 483 -13.71 9.87 -5.27
CA GLY A 483 -13.65 9.41 -3.89
C GLY A 483 -12.25 9.42 -3.27
N MET A 484 -11.18 9.38 -4.07
CA MET A 484 -9.81 9.51 -3.58
C MET A 484 -9.36 10.96 -3.39
N VAL A 485 -10.08 11.94 -3.96
CA VAL A 485 -9.89 13.36 -3.64
C VAL A 485 -10.72 13.67 -2.40
N PHE A 486 -10.24 13.27 -1.23
CA PHE A 486 -10.88 13.64 0.04
C PHE A 486 -10.49 15.06 0.49
N ALA A 487 -9.43 15.62 -0.10
CA ALA A 487 -8.99 16.98 0.11
C ALA A 487 -8.31 17.51 -1.16
N LEU A 488 -8.91 18.54 -1.74
CA LEU A 488 -8.20 19.68 -2.29
C LEU A 488 -8.65 20.83 -1.39
N LEU A 489 -7.93 21.03 -0.29
CA LEU A 489 -8.03 22.31 0.40
C LEU A 489 -7.42 23.32 -0.58
N TYR A 490 -8.26 24.24 -1.06
CA TYR A 490 -7.90 25.31 -1.99
C TYR A 490 -6.69 26.12 -1.52
#